data_AF-A0A9W8TGP7-F1
#
_entry.id   AF-A0A9W8TGP7-F1
#
_cell.length_a   1.000
_cell.length_b   1.000
_cell.length_c   1.000
_cell.angle_alpha   90.00
_cell.angle_beta   90.00
_cell.angle_gamma   90.00
#
_symmetry.space_group_name_H-M   'P 1'
#
loop_
_entity.id
_entity.type
_entity.pdbx_description
1 polymer ?
#
loop_
_entity_poly.entity_id
_entity_poly.type
_entity_poly.pdbx_seq_one_letter_code
_entity_poly.pdbx_strand_id
1 'polypeptide(L)'
;MSNYDQLHRQCRTLENLFDSKLTSYSQLAASISRPGQDIESSGSTERWKDLEVELDDLAAKLEEINEQLAVLASTPDLMSASMLRAIQRHRELHQDNMRELKRTKTNTKHALDQANLLSGVRNDIDAYKSSAADSLLAERGRIDSSHRMTDDILQQAYETRSEFSRQRTSLAGINNRMVQVLGTMPGINSLVSMIKSRRRRDSIIMGVLIGICAIILLTYIWH
;
A
#
# COMPACT_ATOMS: atom_id res chain seq x y z
N MET A 1 -31.97 48.04 -50.87
CA MET A 1 -32.78 47.81 -49.64
C MET A 1 -33.04 46.32 -49.37
N SER A 2 -33.54 45.52 -50.33
CA SER A 2 -33.83 44.08 -50.08
C SER A 2 -32.64 43.22 -49.60
N ASN A 3 -31.41 43.53 -50.01
CA ASN A 3 -30.23 42.75 -49.60
C ASN A 3 -29.88 42.98 -48.12
N TYR A 4 -29.90 44.24 -47.66
CA TYR A 4 -29.66 44.56 -46.25
C TYR A 4 -30.69 43.91 -45.33
N ASP A 5 -31.98 43.99 -45.68
CA ASP A 5 -33.05 43.42 -44.85
C ASP A 5 -32.94 41.90 -44.71
N GLN A 6 -32.48 41.21 -45.75
CA GLN A 6 -32.21 39.77 -45.71
C GLN A 6 -31.03 39.46 -44.79
N LEU A 7 -29.90 40.16 -44.97
CA LEU A 7 -28.67 39.96 -44.21
C LEU A 7 -28.84 40.29 -42.73
N HIS A 8 -29.55 41.37 -42.41
CA HIS A 8 -29.85 41.78 -41.04
C HIS A 8 -30.79 40.79 -40.33
N ARG A 9 -31.78 40.22 -41.04
CA ARG A 9 -32.62 39.14 -40.49
C ARG A 9 -31.79 37.89 -40.24
N GLN A 10 -30.95 37.49 -41.19
CA GLN A 10 -30.10 36.32 -41.07
C GLN A 10 -29.10 36.45 -39.89
N CYS A 11 -28.49 37.63 -39.75
CA CYS A 11 -27.60 37.96 -38.62
C CYS A 11 -28.32 37.75 -37.29
N ARG A 12 -29.50 38.37 -37.10
CA ARG A 12 -30.31 38.18 -35.88
C ARG A 12 -30.66 36.72 -35.59
N THR A 13 -31.01 35.95 -36.63
CA THR A 13 -31.34 34.53 -36.43
C THR A 13 -30.14 33.72 -35.96
N LEU A 14 -28.95 33.98 -36.51
CA LEU A 14 -27.73 33.31 -36.10
C LEU A 14 -27.25 33.78 -34.73
N GLU A 15 -27.40 35.06 -34.39
CA GLU A 15 -27.07 35.59 -33.07
C GLU A 15 -27.91 34.91 -31.98
N ASN A 16 -29.22 34.81 -32.17
CA ASN A 16 -30.11 34.13 -31.24
C ASN A 16 -29.77 32.64 -31.09
N LEU A 17 -29.42 31.99 -32.20
CA LEU A 17 -29.05 30.58 -32.19
C LEU A 17 -27.71 30.36 -31.47
N PHE A 18 -26.73 31.23 -31.74
CA PHE A 18 -25.43 31.22 -31.08
C PHE A 18 -25.58 31.41 -29.57
N ASP A 19 -26.35 32.39 -29.12
CA ASP A 19 -26.57 32.67 -27.69
C ASP A 19 -27.24 31.50 -26.95
N SER A 20 -28.25 30.88 -27.57
CA SER A 20 -28.91 29.68 -27.04
C SER A 20 -27.94 28.50 -26.89
N LYS A 21 -27.08 28.29 -27.90
CA LYS A 21 -26.05 27.23 -27.90
C LYS A 21 -24.94 27.53 -26.90
N LEU A 22 -24.51 28.79 -26.78
CA LEU A 22 -23.50 29.22 -25.82
C LEU A 22 -23.98 29.04 -24.38
N THR A 23 -25.24 29.34 -24.12
CA THR A 23 -25.87 29.06 -22.81
C THR A 23 -25.89 27.56 -22.50
N SER A 24 -26.26 26.73 -23.47
CA SER A 24 -26.26 25.27 -23.30
C SER A 24 -24.84 24.73 -23.06
N TYR A 25 -23.86 25.24 -23.80
CA TYR A 25 -22.45 24.90 -23.67
C TYR A 25 -21.88 25.33 -22.32
N SER A 26 -22.21 26.51 -21.81
CA SER A 26 -21.74 26.98 -20.50
C SER A 26 -22.34 26.19 -19.33
N GLN A 27 -23.61 25.77 -19.44
CA GLN A 27 -24.23 24.87 -18.46
C GLN A 27 -23.55 23.49 -18.44
N LEU A 28 -23.27 22.94 -19.61
CA LEU A 28 -22.60 21.66 -19.74
C LEU A 28 -21.14 21.75 -19.24
N ALA A 29 -20.43 22.82 -19.58
CA ALA A 29 -19.11 23.14 -19.06
C ALA A 29 -19.11 23.22 -17.53
N ALA A 30 -20.09 23.90 -16.93
CA ALA A 30 -20.21 24.00 -15.48
C ALA A 30 -20.51 22.65 -14.81
N SER A 31 -21.17 21.71 -15.51
CA SER A 31 -21.39 20.36 -15.01
C SER A 31 -20.10 19.52 -15.00
N ILE A 32 -19.27 19.65 -16.03
CA ILE A 32 -17.95 18.99 -16.12
C ILE A 32 -17.03 19.49 -15.01
N SER A 33 -17.10 20.77 -14.68
CA SER A 33 -16.25 21.38 -13.63
C SER A 33 -16.62 21.00 -12.20
N ARG A 34 -17.71 20.26 -11.95
CA ARG A 34 -18.11 19.86 -10.58
C ARG A 34 -17.34 18.61 -10.17
N PRO A 35 -16.46 18.69 -9.15
CA PRO A 35 -15.71 17.54 -8.69
C PRO A 35 -16.63 16.54 -7.99
N GLY A 36 -16.67 15.29 -8.47
CA GLY A 36 -17.38 14.18 -7.82
C GLY A 36 -18.64 13.69 -8.53
N GLN A 37 -19.00 14.27 -9.67
CA GLN A 37 -19.95 13.63 -10.59
C GLN A 37 -19.13 12.74 -11.54
N ASP A 38 -19.50 11.48 -11.70
CA ASP A 38 -18.84 10.56 -12.65
C ASP A 38 -18.85 11.19 -14.04
N ILE A 39 -17.74 11.83 -14.42
CA ILE A 39 -17.51 12.41 -15.76
C ILE A 39 -17.61 11.32 -16.83
N GLU A 40 -17.43 10.05 -16.43
CA GLU A 40 -17.65 8.85 -17.23
C GLU A 40 -19.12 8.46 -17.40
N SER A 41 -20.08 9.17 -16.79
CA SER A 41 -21.51 8.96 -17.05
C SER A 41 -21.89 9.46 -18.46
N SER A 42 -21.58 8.63 -19.45
CA SER A 42 -22.36 8.36 -20.64
C SER A 42 -22.59 9.53 -21.62
N GLY A 43 -21.51 10.04 -22.22
CA GLY A 43 -21.58 10.85 -23.45
C GLY A 43 -21.63 12.37 -23.26
N SER A 44 -21.54 12.88 -22.03
CA SER A 44 -21.53 14.32 -21.74
C SER A 44 -20.31 15.05 -22.33
N THR A 45 -19.13 14.41 -22.30
CA THR A 45 -17.89 14.95 -22.89
C THR A 45 -17.92 14.99 -24.42
N GLU A 46 -18.51 13.98 -25.05
CA GLU A 46 -18.67 13.92 -26.51
C GLU A 46 -19.67 14.99 -26.99
N ARG A 47 -20.84 15.07 -26.33
CA ARG A 47 -21.84 16.11 -26.58
C ARG A 47 -21.30 17.53 -26.35
N TRP A 48 -20.42 17.70 -25.38
CA TRP A 48 -19.76 18.98 -25.12
C TRP A 48 -18.86 19.40 -26.28
N LYS A 49 -18.06 18.46 -26.80
CA LYS A 49 -17.17 18.70 -27.93
C LYS A 49 -17.95 18.97 -29.22
N ASP A 50 -19.05 18.27 -29.44
CA ASP A 50 -19.94 18.52 -30.58
C ASP A 50 -20.54 19.94 -30.52
N LEU A 51 -21.03 20.36 -29.35
CA LEU A 51 -21.51 21.74 -29.12
C LEU A 51 -20.41 22.79 -29.31
N GLU A 52 -19.17 22.46 -28.96
CA GLU A 52 -18.02 23.35 -29.18
C GLU A 52 -17.79 23.59 -30.68
N VAL A 53 -17.81 22.52 -31.48
CA VAL A 53 -17.64 22.58 -32.94
C VAL A 53 -18.80 23.34 -33.59
N GLU A 54 -20.05 23.06 -33.17
CA GLU A 54 -21.21 23.80 -33.67
C GLU A 54 -21.11 25.30 -33.39
N LEU A 55 -20.63 25.68 -32.19
CA LEU A 55 -20.42 27.09 -31.82
C LEU A 55 -19.34 27.76 -32.66
N ASP A 56 -18.25 27.07 -32.97
CA ASP A 56 -17.19 27.60 -33.86
C ASP A 56 -17.72 27.79 -35.30
N ASP A 57 -18.51 26.85 -35.82
CA ASP A 57 -19.16 26.98 -37.13
C ASP A 57 -20.15 28.16 -37.19
N LEU A 58 -20.94 28.33 -36.12
CA LEU A 58 -21.87 29.47 -35.98
C LEU A 58 -21.13 30.80 -35.88
N ALA A 59 -20.01 30.82 -35.15
CA ALA A 59 -19.15 31.99 -35.01
C ALA A 59 -18.58 32.44 -36.36
N ALA A 60 -18.09 31.49 -37.16
CA ALA A 60 -17.55 31.75 -38.49
C ALA A 60 -18.62 32.29 -39.44
N LYS A 61 -19.83 31.70 -39.43
CA LYS A 61 -20.97 32.19 -40.24
C LYS A 61 -21.42 33.60 -39.83
N LEU A 62 -21.42 33.89 -38.52
CA LEU A 62 -21.73 35.24 -38.02
C LEU A 62 -20.67 36.27 -38.42
N GLU A 63 -19.40 35.87 -38.43
CA GLU A 63 -18.30 36.72 -38.89
C GLU A 63 -18.44 37.06 -40.38
N GLU A 64 -18.73 36.07 -41.21
CA GLU A 64 -18.96 36.25 -42.65
C GLU A 64 -20.11 37.25 -42.92
N ILE A 65 -21.25 37.08 -42.22
CA ILE A 65 -22.39 38.00 -42.36
C ILE A 65 -22.05 39.41 -41.86
N ASN A 66 -21.33 39.51 -40.74
CA ASN A 66 -20.89 40.81 -40.22
C ASN A 66 -19.93 41.51 -41.18
N GLU A 67 -19.07 40.76 -41.89
CA GLU A 67 -18.20 41.31 -42.92
C GLU A 67 -19.01 41.80 -44.13
N GLN A 68 -19.98 41.02 -44.61
CA GLN A 68 -20.89 41.43 -45.69
C GLN A 68 -21.73 42.67 -45.31
N LEU A 69 -22.21 42.76 -44.07
CA LEU A 69 -22.88 43.95 -43.52
C LEU A 69 -21.91 45.14 -43.43
N ALA A 70 -20.65 44.93 -43.05
CA ALA A 70 -19.65 45.99 -42.99
C ALA A 70 -19.30 46.54 -44.38
N VAL A 71 -19.25 45.70 -45.41
CA VAL A 71 -19.10 46.13 -46.81
C VAL A 71 -20.27 47.00 -47.23
N LEU A 72 -21.52 46.63 -46.89
CA LEU A 72 -22.70 47.47 -47.17
C LEU A 72 -22.66 48.81 -46.42
N ALA A 73 -22.18 48.83 -45.18
CA ALA A 73 -21.99 50.05 -44.40
C ALA A 73 -20.95 51.01 -45.01
N SER A 74 -19.99 50.49 -45.79
CA SER A 74 -18.95 51.29 -46.45
C SER A 74 -19.46 52.11 -47.65
N THR A 75 -20.72 51.92 -48.07
CA THR A 75 -21.42 52.73 -49.09
C THR A 75 -22.50 53.62 -48.44
N PRO A 76 -22.17 54.86 -48.01
CA PRO A 76 -23.05 55.68 -47.17
C PRO A 76 -24.29 56.22 -47.89
N ASP A 77 -24.20 56.45 -49.20
CA ASP A 77 -25.29 57.01 -50.02
C ASP A 77 -26.54 56.13 -50.08
N LEU A 78 -26.44 54.86 -49.67
CA LEU A 78 -27.51 53.87 -49.70
C LEU A 78 -28.01 53.45 -48.30
N MET A 79 -27.43 54.01 -47.22
CA MET A 79 -27.63 53.56 -45.84
C MET A 79 -28.14 54.68 -44.93
N SER A 80 -29.14 54.38 -44.09
CA SER A 80 -29.63 55.32 -43.09
C SER A 80 -28.78 55.24 -41.81
N ALA A 81 -28.78 56.31 -41.02
CA ALA A 81 -28.07 56.35 -39.74
C ALA A 81 -28.49 55.23 -38.76
N SER A 82 -29.75 54.76 -38.84
CA SER A 82 -30.21 53.63 -38.02
C SER A 82 -29.63 52.29 -38.49
N MET A 83 -29.48 52.09 -39.81
CA MET A 83 -28.90 50.87 -40.37
C MET A 83 -27.41 50.76 -40.02
N LEU A 84 -26.65 51.86 -40.11
CA LEU A 84 -25.24 51.90 -39.72
C LEU A 84 -25.05 51.57 -38.23
N ARG A 85 -25.91 52.10 -37.35
CA ARG A 85 -25.87 51.76 -35.91
C ARG A 85 -26.18 50.30 -35.63
N ALA A 86 -27.13 49.71 -36.37
CA ALA A 86 -27.46 48.29 -36.22
C ALA A 86 -26.27 47.40 -36.61
N ILE A 87 -25.59 47.71 -37.72
CA ILE A 87 -24.40 46.98 -38.17
C ILE A 87 -23.27 47.08 -37.14
N GLN A 88 -23.03 48.29 -36.60
CA GLN A 88 -22.05 48.49 -35.53
C GLN A 88 -22.35 47.63 -34.30
N ARG A 89 -23.63 47.56 -33.90
CA ARG A 89 -24.08 46.74 -32.77
C ARG A 89 -23.88 45.24 -33.00
N HIS A 90 -24.17 44.74 -34.21
CA HIS A 90 -23.95 43.33 -34.56
C HIS A 90 -22.47 42.95 -34.47
N ARG A 91 -21.58 43.86 -34.86
CA ARG A 91 -20.12 43.68 -34.74
C ARG A 91 -19.67 43.65 -33.27
N GLU A 92 -20.17 44.56 -32.44
CA GLU A 92 -19.87 44.59 -31.00
C GLU A 92 -20.37 43.32 -30.31
N LEU A 93 -21.60 42.90 -30.58
CA LEU A 93 -22.19 41.68 -30.02
C LEU A 93 -21.41 40.42 -30.41
N HIS A 94 -20.99 40.31 -31.68
CA HIS A 94 -20.16 39.19 -32.13
C HIS A 94 -18.79 39.14 -31.42
N GLN A 95 -18.15 40.30 -31.22
CA GLN A 95 -16.89 40.37 -30.48
C GLN A 95 -17.05 39.93 -29.01
N ASP A 96 -18.13 40.35 -28.35
CA ASP A 96 -18.42 39.96 -26.97
C ASP A 96 -18.72 38.45 -26.87
N ASN A 97 -19.53 37.93 -27.79
CA ASN A 97 -19.81 36.50 -27.92
C ASN A 97 -18.53 35.66 -28.10
N MET A 98 -17.58 36.13 -28.91
CA MET A 98 -16.28 35.46 -29.10
C MET A 98 -15.41 35.48 -27.86
N ARG A 99 -15.40 36.58 -27.11
CA ARG A 99 -14.68 36.66 -25.84
C ARG A 99 -15.27 35.70 -24.82
N GLU A 100 -16.59 35.61 -24.74
CA GLU A 100 -17.27 34.70 -23.82
C GLU A 100 -17.06 33.23 -24.19
N LEU A 101 -17.15 32.88 -25.48
CA LEU A 101 -16.87 31.52 -25.95
C LEU A 101 -15.45 31.11 -25.59
N LYS A 102 -14.45 31.96 -25.87
CA LYS A 102 -13.04 31.70 -25.53
C LYS A 102 -12.84 31.52 -24.03
N ARG A 103 -13.44 32.40 -23.21
CA ARG A 103 -13.37 32.29 -21.75
C ARG A 103 -13.93 30.96 -21.26
N THR A 104 -15.10 30.57 -21.78
CA THR A 104 -15.77 29.32 -21.40
C THR A 104 -14.92 28.11 -21.79
N LYS A 105 -14.40 28.07 -23.02
CA LYS A 105 -13.46 27.03 -23.49
C LYS A 105 -12.24 26.87 -22.58
N THR A 106 -11.58 27.97 -22.23
CA THR A 106 -10.41 27.94 -21.34
C THR A 106 -10.76 27.40 -19.95
N ASN A 107 -11.87 27.86 -19.37
CA ASN A 107 -12.33 27.39 -18.07
C ASN A 107 -12.64 25.88 -18.07
N THR A 108 -13.32 25.38 -19.10
CA THR A 108 -13.64 23.95 -19.19
C THR A 108 -12.38 23.10 -19.36
N LYS A 109 -11.43 23.55 -20.19
CA LYS A 109 -10.15 22.86 -20.36
C LYS A 109 -9.40 22.73 -19.04
N HIS A 110 -9.30 23.82 -18.26
CA HIS A 110 -8.67 23.78 -16.95
C HIS A 110 -9.36 22.82 -15.98
N ALA A 111 -10.69 22.78 -16.00
CA ALA A 111 -11.44 21.86 -15.16
C ALA A 111 -11.24 20.39 -15.56
N LEU A 112 -11.20 20.09 -16.87
CA LEU A 112 -10.91 18.76 -17.39
C LEU A 112 -9.49 18.30 -17.01
N ASP A 113 -8.50 19.18 -17.20
CA ASP A 113 -7.11 18.90 -16.82
C ASP A 113 -7.01 18.63 -15.31
N GLN A 114 -7.68 19.42 -14.48
CA GLN A 114 -7.74 19.21 -13.03
C GLN A 114 -8.41 17.88 -12.67
N ALA A 115 -9.53 17.53 -13.32
CA ALA A 115 -10.22 16.27 -13.08
C ALA A 115 -9.35 15.06 -13.45
N ASN A 116 -8.63 15.12 -14.57
CA ASN A 116 -7.71 14.08 -15.00
C ASN A 116 -6.56 13.88 -14.02
N LEU A 117 -5.98 14.98 -13.52
CA LEU A 117 -4.91 14.93 -12.50
C LEU A 117 -5.40 14.34 -11.18
N LEU A 118 -6.60 14.73 -10.73
CA LEU A 118 -7.18 14.23 -9.48
C LEU A 118 -7.59 12.75 -9.57
N SER A 119 -8.03 12.28 -10.74
CA SER A 119 -8.33 10.86 -10.98
C SER A 119 -7.09 9.98 -10.75
N GLY A 120 -5.93 10.39 -11.29
CA GLY A 120 -4.66 9.68 -11.07
C GLY A 120 -4.28 9.57 -9.60
N VAL A 121 -4.34 10.70 -8.87
CA VAL A 121 -4.02 10.72 -7.43
C VAL A 121 -4.98 9.85 -6.62
N ARG A 122 -6.27 9.83 -6.97
CA ARG A 122 -7.28 9.02 -6.25
C ARG A 122 -7.03 7.53 -6.43
N ASN A 123 -6.70 7.11 -7.65
CA ASN A 123 -6.32 5.73 -7.94
C ASN A 123 -5.05 5.31 -7.18
N ASP A 124 -4.03 6.18 -7.12
CA ASP A 124 -2.81 5.90 -6.38
C ASP A 124 -3.06 5.79 -4.87
N ILE A 125 -3.91 6.66 -4.30
CA ILE A 125 -4.30 6.62 -2.88
C ILE A 125 -5.05 5.32 -2.57
N ASP A 126 -5.98 4.92 -3.43
CA ASP A 126 -6.78 3.71 -3.20
C ASP A 126 -5.92 2.44 -3.34
N ALA A 127 -4.99 2.41 -4.30
CA ALA A 127 -3.98 1.36 -4.44
C ALA A 127 -3.07 1.27 -3.20
N TYR A 128 -2.59 2.41 -2.69
CA TYR A 128 -1.77 2.45 -1.47
C TYR A 128 -2.54 1.98 -0.24
N LYS A 129 -3.80 2.42 -0.07
CA LYS A 129 -4.66 1.97 1.03
C LYS A 129 -4.93 0.47 0.99
N SER A 130 -5.20 -0.09 -0.20
CA SER A 130 -5.39 -1.53 -0.37
C SER A 130 -4.13 -2.30 0.01
N SER A 131 -2.98 -1.87 -0.50
CA SER A 131 -1.68 -2.49 -0.19
C SER A 131 -1.35 -2.43 1.31
N ALA A 132 -1.59 -1.29 1.95
CA ALA A 132 -1.41 -1.13 3.40
C ALA A 132 -2.35 -2.04 4.19
N ALA A 133 -3.62 -2.16 3.79
CA ALA A 133 -4.57 -3.07 4.42
C ALA A 133 -4.15 -4.54 4.28
N ASP A 134 -3.72 -4.96 3.08
CA ASP A 134 -3.22 -6.32 2.83
C ASP A 134 -1.96 -6.63 3.64
N SER A 135 -1.04 -5.68 3.78
CA SER A 135 0.15 -5.79 4.61
C SER A 135 -0.21 -6.00 6.08
N LEU A 136 -1.18 -5.25 6.62
CA LEU A 136 -1.66 -5.40 7.99
C LEU A 136 -2.37 -6.75 8.21
N LEU A 137 -3.12 -7.25 7.23
CA LEU A 137 -3.74 -8.57 7.28
C LEU A 137 -2.70 -9.69 7.25
N ALA A 138 -1.68 -9.57 6.41
CA ALA A 138 -0.56 -10.50 6.36
C ALA A 138 0.19 -10.53 7.70
N GLU A 139 0.44 -9.37 8.31
CA GLU A 139 1.09 -9.28 9.62
C GLU A 139 0.25 -9.93 10.72
N ARG A 140 -1.07 -9.74 10.70
CA ARG A 140 -1.97 -10.45 11.62
C ARG A 140 -1.86 -11.96 11.47
N GLY A 141 -1.81 -12.48 10.24
CA GLY A 141 -1.61 -13.90 9.98
C GLY A 141 -0.27 -14.43 10.54
N ARG A 142 0.80 -13.63 10.43
CA ARG A 142 2.11 -13.95 11.03
C ARG A 142 2.05 -13.98 12.55
N ILE A 143 1.38 -13.01 13.18
CA ILE A 143 1.19 -12.96 14.63
C ILE A 143 0.42 -14.20 15.12
N ASP A 144 -0.70 -14.56 14.47
CA ASP A 144 -1.47 -15.75 14.82
C ASP A 144 -0.63 -17.04 14.69
N SER A 145 0.20 -17.14 13.65
CA SER A 145 1.12 -18.28 13.49
C SER A 145 2.18 -18.34 14.59
N SER A 146 2.71 -17.19 15.01
CA SER A 146 3.68 -17.07 16.10
C SER A 146 3.08 -17.44 17.46
N HIS A 147 1.82 -17.06 17.70
CA HIS A 147 1.08 -17.47 18.89
C HIS A 147 0.92 -18.99 18.96
N ARG A 148 0.50 -19.64 17.87
CA ARG A 148 0.40 -21.11 17.82
C ARG A 148 1.75 -21.79 18.07
N MET A 149 2.82 -21.31 17.45
CA MET A 149 4.16 -21.82 17.70
C MET A 149 4.58 -21.66 19.17
N THR A 150 4.22 -20.53 19.79
CA THR A 150 4.50 -20.28 21.21
C THR A 150 3.73 -21.25 22.10
N ASP A 151 2.47 -21.53 21.78
CA ASP A 151 1.64 -22.50 22.51
C ASP A 151 2.22 -23.92 22.40
N ASP A 152 2.69 -24.33 21.21
CA ASP A 152 3.37 -25.62 21.02
C ASP A 152 4.65 -25.72 21.85
N ILE A 153 5.47 -24.66 21.89
CA ILE A 153 6.67 -24.60 22.72
C ILE A 153 6.32 -24.67 24.21
N LEU A 154 5.26 -23.98 24.65
CA LEU A 154 4.78 -24.04 26.02
C LEU A 154 4.33 -25.46 26.38
N GLN A 155 3.58 -26.13 25.50
CA GLN A 155 3.16 -27.51 25.71
C GLN A 155 4.37 -28.45 25.81
N GLN A 156 5.33 -28.33 24.90
CA GLN A 156 6.56 -29.13 24.93
C GLN A 156 7.36 -28.88 26.22
N ALA A 157 7.41 -27.64 26.71
CA ALA A 157 8.06 -27.30 27.97
C ALA A 157 7.33 -27.94 29.17
N TYR A 158 6.00 -27.97 29.19
CA TYR A 158 5.22 -28.67 30.22
C TYR A 158 5.46 -30.19 30.20
N GLU A 159 5.50 -30.79 29.03
CA GLU A 159 5.82 -32.21 28.85
C GLU A 159 7.23 -32.55 29.36
N THR A 160 8.21 -31.73 29.00
CA THR A 160 9.61 -31.87 29.45
C THR A 160 9.73 -31.74 30.96
N ARG A 161 9.04 -30.77 31.58
CA ARG A 161 8.99 -30.60 33.04
C ARG A 161 8.39 -31.83 33.72
N SER A 162 7.30 -32.36 33.16
CA SER A 162 6.65 -33.58 33.65
C SER A 162 7.58 -34.79 33.55
N GLU A 163 8.34 -34.89 32.45
CA GLU A 163 9.33 -35.93 32.25
C GLU A 163 10.47 -35.85 33.26
N PHE A 164 11.04 -34.67 33.51
CA PHE A 164 12.05 -34.49 34.57
C PHE A 164 11.54 -34.85 35.96
N SER A 165 10.27 -34.58 36.27
CA SER A 165 9.64 -35.01 37.52
C SER A 165 9.57 -36.53 37.64
N ARG A 166 9.16 -37.22 36.55
CA ARG A 166 9.19 -38.69 36.48
C ARG A 166 10.60 -39.25 36.61
N GLN A 167 11.58 -38.66 35.92
CA GLN A 167 12.98 -39.06 35.99
C GLN A 167 13.54 -38.90 37.42
N ARG A 168 13.22 -37.81 38.13
CA ARG A 168 13.61 -37.62 39.53
C ARG A 168 13.07 -38.73 40.43
N THR A 169 11.81 -39.10 40.25
CA THR A 169 11.17 -40.19 41.01
C THR A 169 11.84 -41.54 40.71
N SER A 170 12.15 -41.80 39.44
CA SER A 170 12.88 -43.00 39.01
C SER A 170 14.29 -43.07 39.62
N LEU A 171 15.05 -41.98 39.59
CA LEU A 171 16.38 -41.87 40.19
C LEU A 171 16.33 -42.08 41.72
N ALA A 172 15.32 -41.53 42.41
CA ALA A 172 15.12 -41.80 43.83
C ALA A 172 14.83 -43.27 44.11
N GLY A 173 14.03 -43.93 43.25
CA GLY A 173 13.79 -45.37 43.30
C GLY A 173 15.05 -46.21 43.09
N ILE A 174 15.91 -45.81 42.13
CA ILE A 174 17.22 -46.45 41.90
C ILE A 174 18.12 -46.29 43.12
N ASN A 175 18.17 -45.08 43.71
CA ASN A 175 18.97 -44.82 44.91
C ASN A 175 18.51 -45.70 46.09
N ASN A 176 17.19 -45.78 46.34
CA ASN A 176 16.63 -46.64 47.38
C ASN A 176 16.94 -48.13 47.14
N ARG A 177 16.82 -48.62 45.89
CA ARG A 177 17.19 -49.99 45.54
C ARG A 177 18.68 -50.25 45.75
N MET A 178 19.55 -49.30 45.40
CA MET A 178 21.00 -49.40 45.63
C MET A 178 21.32 -49.52 47.12
N VAL A 179 20.69 -48.68 47.96
CA VAL A 179 20.82 -48.75 49.42
C VAL A 179 20.30 -50.11 49.95
N GLN A 180 19.18 -50.60 49.43
CA GLN A 180 18.65 -51.92 49.81
C GLN A 180 19.59 -53.05 49.42
N VAL A 181 20.18 -53.04 48.22
CA VAL A 181 21.19 -54.03 47.79
C VAL A 181 22.39 -54.01 48.72
N LEU A 182 22.91 -52.82 49.06
CA LEU A 182 23.99 -52.67 50.04
C LEU A 182 23.61 -53.23 51.43
N GLY A 183 22.35 -53.08 51.85
CA GLY A 183 21.83 -53.65 53.10
C GLY A 183 21.62 -55.18 53.07
N THR A 184 21.22 -55.74 51.93
CA THR A 184 20.97 -57.18 51.75
C THR A 184 22.22 -58.01 51.44
N MET A 185 23.37 -57.38 51.22
CA MET A 185 24.68 -58.05 51.20
C MET A 185 25.45 -57.79 52.51
N PRO A 186 24.99 -58.27 53.68
CA PRO A 186 25.75 -58.19 54.92
C PRO A 186 26.96 -59.10 54.80
N GLY A 187 28.08 -58.54 54.35
CA GLY A 187 29.28 -59.33 54.09
C GLY A 187 30.27 -58.70 53.13
N ILE A 188 29.92 -57.66 52.36
CA ILE A 188 30.92 -56.94 51.56
C ILE A 188 31.99 -56.35 52.48
N ASN A 189 31.61 -55.76 53.62
CA ASN A 189 32.59 -55.25 54.57
C ASN A 189 33.45 -56.37 55.20
N SER A 190 32.89 -57.57 55.41
CA SER A 190 33.66 -58.71 55.95
C SER A 190 34.55 -59.36 54.90
N LEU A 191 34.12 -59.45 53.63
CA LEU A 191 34.91 -59.91 52.49
C LEU A 191 36.07 -58.94 52.19
N VAL A 192 35.80 -57.63 52.16
CA VAL A 192 36.84 -56.60 52.02
C VAL A 192 37.81 -56.63 53.21
N SER A 193 37.31 -56.82 54.44
CA SER A 193 38.14 -56.99 55.63
C SER A 193 39.03 -58.25 55.56
N MET A 194 38.48 -59.38 55.12
CA MET A 194 39.23 -60.63 54.92
C MET A 194 40.33 -60.48 53.85
N ILE A 195 40.04 -59.79 52.73
CA ILE A 195 41.04 -59.49 51.69
C ILE A 195 42.15 -58.60 52.26
N LYS A 196 41.81 -57.55 53.00
CA LYS A 196 42.78 -56.65 53.62
C LYS A 196 43.65 -57.36 54.66
N SER A 197 43.06 -58.26 55.45
CA SER A 197 43.77 -59.10 56.42
C SER A 197 44.79 -60.03 55.75
N ARG A 198 44.43 -60.67 54.64
CA ARG A 198 45.34 -61.52 53.87
C ARG A 198 46.52 -60.72 53.32
N ARG A 199 46.26 -59.57 52.69
CA ARG A 199 47.32 -58.69 52.16
C ARG A 199 48.27 -58.18 53.24
N ARG A 200 47.77 -57.89 54.44
CA ARG A 200 48.61 -57.49 55.58
C ARG A 200 49.54 -58.60 56.03
N ARG A 201 49.08 -59.85 56.07
CA ARG A 201 49.93 -61.01 56.39
C ARG A 201 51.04 -61.19 55.36
N ASP A 202 50.72 -61.10 54.08
CA ASP A 202 51.72 -61.25 53.01
C ASP A 202 52.81 -60.15 53.10
N SER A 203 52.43 -58.89 53.38
CA SER A 203 53.39 -57.82 53.60
C SER A 203 54.28 -58.03 54.84
N ILE A 204 53.74 -58.59 55.92
CA ILE A 204 54.54 -58.93 57.12
C ILE A 204 55.56 -60.02 56.79
N ILE A 205 55.14 -61.09 56.09
CA ILE A 205 56.03 -62.18 55.70
C ILE A 205 57.17 -61.66 54.82
N MET A 206 56.85 -60.86 53.80
CA MET A 206 57.86 -60.26 52.92
C MET A 206 58.81 -59.32 53.68
N GLY A 207 58.30 -58.51 54.61
CA GLY A 207 59.11 -57.64 55.45
C GLY A 207 60.08 -58.40 56.35
N VAL A 208 59.63 -59.50 56.97
CA VAL A 208 60.49 -60.37 57.79
C VAL A 208 61.57 -61.03 56.94
N LEU A 209 61.23 -61.52 55.74
CA LEU A 209 62.17 -62.17 54.84
C LEU A 209 63.30 -61.21 54.41
N ILE A 210 62.93 -59.98 54.02
CA ILE A 210 63.88 -58.92 53.68
C ILE A 210 64.75 -58.57 54.89
N GLY A 211 64.16 -58.44 56.09
CA GLY A 211 64.89 -58.14 57.32
C GLY A 211 65.94 -59.21 57.67
N ILE A 212 65.57 -60.50 57.59
CA ILE A 212 66.51 -61.60 57.84
C ILE A 212 67.65 -61.60 56.80
N CYS A 213 67.33 -61.45 55.51
CA CYS A 213 68.34 -61.37 54.46
C CYS A 213 69.30 -60.18 54.68
N ALA A 214 68.78 -59.02 55.10
CA ALA A 214 69.60 -57.85 55.38
C ALA A 214 70.52 -58.06 56.59
N ILE A 215 70.04 -58.72 57.66
CA ILE A 215 70.85 -59.06 58.83
C ILE A 215 71.98 -60.02 58.43
N ILE A 216 71.69 -61.08 57.66
CA ILE A 216 72.68 -62.04 57.17
C ILE A 216 73.75 -61.33 56.33
N LEU A 217 73.33 -60.45 55.41
CA LEU A 217 74.27 -59.66 54.60
C LEU A 217 75.16 -58.77 55.47
N LEU A 218 74.59 -58.07 56.46
CA LEU A 218 75.37 -57.25 57.39
C LEU A 218 76.35 -58.07 58.23
N THR A 219 75.94 -59.25 58.70
CA THR A 219 76.85 -60.13 59.45
C THR A 219 77.97 -60.66 58.57
N TYR A 220 77.69 -60.97 57.31
CA TYR A 220 78.70 -61.40 56.34
C TYR A 220 79.67 -60.27 55.96
N ILE A 221 79.23 -59.01 55.96
CA ILE A 221 80.09 -57.87 55.58
C ILE A 221 80.98 -57.38 56.73
N TRP A 222 80.57 -57.62 57.98
CA TRP A 222 81.31 -57.22 59.17
C TRP A 222 82.22 -58.32 59.73
N HIS A 223 82.11 -59.55 59.23
CA HIS A 223 82.98 -60.67 59.56
C HIS A 223 83.97 -60.94 58.42
#